data_AF-X1IXH4-F1
#
_entry.id   AF-X1IXH4-F1
#
_cell.length_a   1.000
_cell.length_b   1.000
_cell.length_c   1.000
_cell.angle_alpha   90.00
_cell.angle_beta   90.00
_cell.angle_gamma   90.00
#
_symmetry.space_group_name_H-M   'P 1'
#
loop_
_entity.id
_entity.type
_entity.pdbx_description
1 polymer ?
#
loop_
_entity_poly.entity_id
_entity_poly.type
_entity_poly.pdbx_seq_one_letter_code
_entity_poly.pdbx_strand_id
1 'polypeptide(L)'
;FYYLYRFKRLFKEFQYAWTVATYAQGKGLSEQINAHLASLSTRLIFICMAYDKVAFLSLKTANYENQSNQLYHLVYLVTLITGVFDNLAHIIKERYQLKINDRWDIGLRIPQNKEATEFYKKLECHNVNLHAFLTAKDTQRDIKIFYPLRDSLVHRELPTGVHLQQDSEIGKNVFELNNETLEELKKISDSLTFIIGGNLSFLNPLPFIKWAQEATITLVNRTLSFIDWDSFCATLPLDIQDKIHESNE
;
A
#
# COMPACT_ATOMS: atom_id res chain seq x y z
N PHE A 1 2.17 20.82 7.72
CA PHE A 1 1.17 21.26 6.72
C PHE A 1 1.34 20.59 5.35
N TYR A 2 2.52 20.63 4.70
CA TYR A 2 2.72 20.03 3.36
C TYR A 2 2.27 18.56 3.22
N TYR A 3 2.72 17.66 4.10
CA TYR A 3 2.37 16.23 3.98
C TYR A 3 0.89 15.93 4.23
N LEU A 4 0.22 16.70 5.08
CA LEU A 4 -1.23 16.58 5.28
C LEU A 4 -1.99 16.98 4.01
N TYR A 5 -1.59 18.08 3.37
CA TYR A 5 -2.18 18.50 2.10
C TYR A 5 -1.94 17.46 0.99
N ARG A 6 -0.70 16.99 0.85
CA ARG A 6 -0.36 15.96 -0.15
C ARG A 6 -1.13 14.67 0.07
N PHE A 7 -1.23 14.20 1.31
CA PHE A 7 -2.03 13.05 1.70
C PHE A 7 -3.49 13.20 1.24
N LYS A 8 -4.15 14.30 1.61
CA LYS A 8 -5.56 14.54 1.23
C LYS A 8 -5.77 14.57 -0.28
N ARG A 9 -4.81 15.15 -1.02
CA ARG A 9 -4.88 15.22 -2.48
C ARG A 9 -4.70 13.85 -3.16
N LEU A 10 -3.81 13.01 -2.64
CA LEU A 10 -3.52 11.71 -3.24
C LEU A 10 -4.55 10.64 -2.85
N PHE A 11 -5.03 10.65 -1.61
CA PHE A 11 -5.93 9.64 -1.06
C PHE A 11 -7.33 10.21 -0.84
N LYS A 12 -7.93 10.73 -1.91
CA LYS A 12 -9.20 11.48 -1.86
C LYS A 12 -10.36 10.70 -1.21
N GLU A 13 -10.43 9.39 -1.43
CA GLU A 13 -11.53 8.55 -0.91
C GLU A 13 -11.38 8.29 0.60
N PHE A 14 -10.19 8.57 1.17
CA PHE A 14 -9.97 8.48 2.61
C PHE A 14 -10.84 9.48 3.37
N GLN A 15 -10.98 10.71 2.87
CA GLN A 15 -11.69 11.75 3.59
C GLN A 15 -13.16 11.37 3.78
N TYR A 16 -13.79 10.82 2.75
CA TYR A 16 -15.17 10.34 2.85
C TYR A 16 -15.32 9.23 3.90
N ALA A 17 -14.50 8.18 3.79
CA ALA A 17 -14.51 7.07 4.75
C ALA A 17 -14.26 7.54 6.19
N TRP A 18 -13.33 8.50 6.39
CA TRP A 18 -13.03 9.09 7.70
C TRP A 18 -14.22 9.85 8.29
N THR A 19 -14.86 10.69 7.46
CA THR A 19 -16.04 11.46 7.87
C THR A 19 -17.17 10.53 8.33
N VAL A 20 -17.48 9.50 7.53
CA VAL A 20 -18.49 8.49 7.88
C VAL A 20 -18.16 7.82 9.19
N ALA A 21 -16.91 7.37 9.37
CA ALA A 21 -16.51 6.64 10.56
C ALA A 21 -16.52 7.51 11.83
N THR A 22 -16.20 8.79 11.71
CA THR A 22 -16.24 9.75 12.82
C THR A 22 -17.67 10.01 13.27
N TYR A 23 -18.58 10.33 12.35
CA TYR A 23 -19.95 10.70 12.71
C TYR A 23 -20.84 9.49 13.05
N ALA A 24 -20.54 8.31 12.51
CA ALA A 24 -21.28 7.08 12.80
C ALA A 24 -20.76 6.31 14.03
N GLN A 25 -19.80 6.87 14.79
CA GLN A 25 -19.26 6.21 15.97
C GLN A 25 -20.36 5.91 17.00
N GLY A 26 -20.44 4.65 17.44
CA GLY A 26 -21.49 4.18 18.36
C GLY A 26 -22.88 4.04 17.72
N LYS A 27 -22.99 4.14 16.38
CA LYS A 27 -24.24 4.07 15.61
C LYS A 27 -24.23 2.92 14.61
N GLY A 28 -23.80 1.74 15.03
CA GLY A 28 -23.81 0.51 14.20
C GLY A 28 -22.55 0.28 13.37
N LEU A 29 -21.61 1.23 13.34
CA LEU A 29 -20.28 1.02 12.79
C LEU A 29 -19.33 0.46 13.86
N SER A 30 -18.52 -0.55 13.51
CA SER A 30 -17.50 -1.09 14.41
C SER A 30 -16.49 -0.01 14.81
N GLU A 31 -16.25 0.15 16.11
CA GLU A 31 -15.27 1.13 16.63
C GLU A 31 -13.84 0.83 16.12
N GLN A 32 -13.57 -0.42 15.77
CA GLN A 32 -12.28 -0.83 15.19
C GLN A 32 -12.02 -0.16 13.83
N ILE A 33 -13.06 0.22 13.08
CA ILE A 33 -12.90 0.91 11.79
C ILE A 33 -12.22 2.26 12.00
N ASN A 34 -12.58 3.02 13.04
CA ASN A 34 -11.92 4.29 13.37
C ASN A 34 -10.45 4.07 13.71
N ALA A 35 -10.11 3.03 14.49
CA ALA A 35 -8.73 2.70 14.81
C ALA A 35 -7.91 2.31 13.58
N HIS A 36 -8.48 1.51 12.67
CA HIS A 36 -7.82 1.11 11.43
C HIS A 36 -7.67 2.28 10.46
N LEU A 37 -8.66 3.16 10.34
CA LEU A 37 -8.55 4.38 9.54
C LEU A 37 -7.53 5.37 10.12
N ALA A 38 -7.44 5.48 11.45
CA ALA A 38 -6.45 6.34 12.10
C ALA A 38 -5.03 5.82 11.83
N SER A 39 -4.84 4.50 11.95
CA SER A 39 -3.59 3.83 11.59
C SER A 39 -3.26 4.02 10.10
N LEU A 40 -4.25 3.84 9.22
CA LEU A 40 -4.12 4.05 7.78
C LEU A 40 -3.67 5.48 7.47
N SER A 41 -4.33 6.51 8.02
CA SER A 41 -3.96 7.92 7.79
C SER A 41 -2.50 8.21 8.13
N THR A 42 -2.05 7.70 9.29
CA THR A 42 -0.67 7.87 9.76
C THR A 42 0.31 7.23 8.77
N ARG A 43 0.01 6.02 8.30
CA ARG A 43 0.85 5.32 7.31
C ARG A 43 0.88 6.06 5.97
N LEU A 44 -0.26 6.54 5.48
CA LEU A 44 -0.33 7.24 4.20
C LEU A 44 0.45 8.56 4.22
N ILE A 45 0.43 9.28 5.35
CA ILE A 45 1.29 10.46 5.57
C ILE A 45 2.76 10.05 5.55
N PHE A 46 3.14 8.99 6.28
CA PHE A 46 4.53 8.52 6.31
C PHE A 46 5.01 7.96 4.98
N ILE A 47 4.12 7.39 4.15
CA ILE A 47 4.43 6.98 2.78
C ILE A 47 4.80 8.20 1.94
N CYS A 48 4.05 9.31 2.06
CA CYS A 48 4.39 10.56 1.38
C CYS A 48 5.78 11.09 1.81
N MET A 49 6.09 10.99 3.10
CA MET A 49 7.40 11.40 3.65
C MET A 49 8.53 10.50 3.17
N ALA A 50 8.36 9.18 3.24
CA ALA A 50 9.36 8.21 2.82
C ALA A 50 9.62 8.31 1.31
N TYR A 51 8.57 8.49 0.50
CA TYR A 51 8.69 8.78 -0.93
C TYR A 51 9.61 9.97 -1.19
N ASP A 52 9.36 11.12 -0.55
CA ASP A 52 10.17 12.33 -0.79
C ASP A 52 11.61 12.15 -0.36
N LYS A 53 11.85 11.41 0.73
CA LYS A 53 13.20 11.10 1.19
C LYS A 53 13.95 10.19 0.21
N VAL A 54 13.34 9.11 -0.27
CA VAL A 54 13.98 8.24 -1.26
C VAL A 54 14.21 8.99 -2.56
N ALA A 55 13.22 9.76 -3.04
CA ALA A 55 13.34 10.56 -4.27
C ALA A 55 14.48 11.57 -4.17
N PHE A 56 14.56 12.31 -3.06
CA PHE A 56 15.63 13.28 -2.82
C PHE A 56 17.02 12.61 -2.79
N LEU A 57 17.14 11.47 -2.11
CA LEU A 57 18.41 10.73 -2.06
C LEU A 57 18.79 10.09 -3.39
N SER A 58 17.82 9.71 -4.23
CA SER A 58 18.06 9.26 -5.61
C SER A 58 18.63 10.34 -6.52
N LEU A 59 18.43 11.62 -6.20
CA LEU A 59 18.95 12.75 -6.98
C LEU A 59 20.29 13.26 -6.46
N LYS A 60 20.74 12.79 -5.30
CA LYS A 60 22.07 13.13 -4.76
C LYS A 60 23.15 12.28 -5.40
N THR A 61 24.38 12.81 -5.37
CA THR A 61 25.57 12.03 -5.68
C THR A 61 25.68 10.81 -4.79
N ALA A 62 25.82 9.64 -5.42
CA ALA A 62 25.99 8.39 -4.70
C ALA A 62 27.24 8.46 -3.81
N ASN A 63 27.00 8.17 -2.53
CA ASN A 63 28.00 7.93 -1.52
C ASN A 63 27.39 6.99 -0.47
N TYR A 64 28.24 6.42 0.38
CA TYR A 64 27.81 5.42 1.35
C TYR A 64 26.71 5.91 2.30
N GLU A 65 26.81 7.15 2.80
CA GLU A 65 25.83 7.73 3.73
C GLU A 65 24.47 7.93 3.05
N ASN A 66 24.45 8.52 1.87
CA ASN A 66 23.24 8.73 1.08
C ASN A 66 22.58 7.40 0.71
N GLN A 67 23.38 6.39 0.37
CA GLN A 67 22.92 5.04 0.05
C GLN A 67 22.28 4.35 1.26
N SER A 68 22.94 4.37 2.42
CA SER A 68 22.42 3.78 3.66
C SER A 68 21.10 4.46 4.10
N ASN A 69 21.05 5.79 4.04
CA ASN A 69 19.84 6.55 4.33
C ASN A 69 18.70 6.26 3.33
N GLN A 70 19.04 6.07 2.06
CA GLN A 70 18.06 5.76 1.02
C GLN A 70 17.47 4.38 1.22
N LEU A 71 18.33 3.39 1.53
CA LEU A 71 17.91 2.03 1.85
C LEU A 71 16.98 2.02 3.07
N TYR A 72 17.34 2.74 4.14
CA TYR A 72 16.50 2.86 5.32
C TYR A 72 15.09 3.37 4.99
N HIS A 73 14.99 4.46 4.22
CA HIS A 73 13.68 5.01 3.84
C HIS A 73 12.93 4.12 2.85
N LEU A 74 13.63 3.36 2.00
CA LEU A 74 13.03 2.39 1.09
C LEU A 74 12.41 1.21 1.84
N VAL A 75 13.14 0.63 2.81
CA VAL A 75 12.64 -0.44 3.69
C VAL A 75 11.42 0.05 4.46
N TYR A 76 11.49 1.27 4.99
CA TYR A 76 10.40 1.89 5.72
C TYR A 76 9.17 2.10 4.83
N LEU A 77 9.35 2.61 3.59
CA LEU A 77 8.28 2.77 2.61
C LEU A 77 7.56 1.44 2.33
N VAL A 78 8.30 0.37 2.02
CA VAL A 78 7.71 -0.94 1.73
C VAL A 78 6.96 -1.49 2.94
N THR A 79 7.53 -1.36 4.14
CA THR A 79 6.87 -1.77 5.39
C THR A 79 5.55 -1.03 5.62
N LEU A 80 5.54 0.29 5.40
CA LEU A 80 4.33 1.10 5.50
C LEU A 80 3.25 0.65 4.51
N ILE A 81 3.63 0.38 3.25
CA ILE A 81 2.71 -0.06 2.21
C ILE A 81 2.09 -1.41 2.57
N THR A 82 2.88 -2.40 3.03
CA THR A 82 2.29 -3.67 3.48
C THR A 82 1.36 -3.50 4.67
N GLY A 83 1.66 -2.57 5.59
CA GLY A 83 0.74 -2.22 6.69
C GLY A 83 -0.54 -1.51 6.23
N VAL A 84 -0.50 -0.77 5.12
CA VAL A 84 -1.70 -0.22 4.47
C VAL A 84 -2.60 -1.35 3.98
N PHE A 85 -2.04 -2.41 3.40
CA PHE A 85 -2.82 -3.57 2.96
C PHE A 85 -3.54 -4.24 4.13
N ASP A 86 -2.84 -4.41 5.26
CA ASP A 86 -3.44 -4.96 6.47
C ASP A 86 -4.56 -4.06 7.00
N ASN A 87 -4.34 -2.74 7.07
CA ASN A 87 -5.37 -1.81 7.51
C ASN A 87 -6.62 -1.86 6.61
N LEU A 88 -6.45 -1.91 5.28
CA LEU A 88 -7.56 -2.06 4.34
C LEU A 88 -8.32 -3.38 4.54
N ALA A 89 -7.60 -4.51 4.66
CA ALA A 89 -8.23 -5.81 4.90
C ALA A 89 -9.05 -5.81 6.19
N HIS A 90 -8.52 -5.20 7.25
CA HIS A 90 -9.23 -5.07 8.52
C HIS A 90 -10.44 -4.13 8.44
N ILE A 91 -10.34 -2.99 7.75
CA ILE A 91 -11.51 -2.11 7.50
C ILE A 91 -12.62 -2.89 6.80
N ILE A 92 -12.29 -3.66 5.76
CA ILE A 92 -13.25 -4.48 5.02
C ILE A 92 -13.87 -5.55 5.93
N LYS A 93 -13.05 -6.27 6.69
CA LYS A 93 -13.52 -7.28 7.65
C LYS A 93 -14.53 -6.69 8.61
N GLU A 94 -14.21 -5.56 9.22
CA GLU A 94 -15.06 -4.93 10.23
C GLU A 94 -16.33 -4.35 9.60
N ARG A 95 -16.23 -3.73 8.42
CA ARG A 95 -17.36 -3.12 7.72
C ARG A 95 -18.40 -4.15 7.30
N TYR A 96 -17.95 -5.31 6.82
CA TYR A 96 -18.83 -6.40 6.37
C TYR A 96 -18.99 -7.51 7.41
N GLN A 97 -18.49 -7.30 8.64
CA GLN A 97 -18.57 -8.25 9.76
C GLN A 97 -18.13 -9.68 9.37
N LEU A 98 -17.05 -9.78 8.59
CA LEU A 98 -16.57 -11.06 8.07
C LEU A 98 -16.10 -11.95 9.23
N LYS A 99 -16.83 -13.04 9.47
CA LYS A 99 -16.53 -14.01 10.54
C LYS A 99 -15.35 -14.92 10.14
N ILE A 100 -14.13 -14.44 10.38
CA ILE A 100 -12.87 -15.15 10.10
C ILE A 100 -12.19 -15.43 11.44
N ASN A 101 -11.92 -16.70 11.73
CA ASN A 101 -11.43 -17.14 13.03
C ASN A 101 -9.92 -16.96 13.17
N ASP A 102 -9.17 -17.19 12.10
CA ASP A 102 -7.73 -16.99 12.10
C ASP A 102 -7.36 -15.58 11.63
N ARG A 103 -6.63 -14.85 12.47
CA ARG A 103 -6.13 -13.52 12.11
C ARG A 103 -5.21 -13.55 10.89
N TRP A 104 -4.51 -14.67 10.66
CA TRP A 104 -3.58 -14.83 9.55
C TRP A 104 -4.28 -14.99 8.20
N ASP A 105 -5.58 -15.28 8.21
CA ASP A 105 -6.41 -15.35 7.00
C ASP A 105 -6.99 -13.99 6.58
N ILE A 106 -6.76 -12.94 7.36
CA ILE A 106 -7.17 -11.56 7.05
C ILE A 106 -6.02 -10.86 6.32
N GLY A 107 -6.15 -10.67 5.02
CA GLY A 107 -5.15 -9.96 4.23
C GLY A 107 -5.54 -9.83 2.77
N LEU A 108 -4.97 -8.82 2.09
CA LEU A 108 -5.22 -8.57 0.67
C LEU A 108 -4.35 -9.42 -0.28
N ARG A 109 -3.29 -10.07 0.22
CA ARG A 109 -2.45 -10.93 -0.60
C ARG A 109 -3.08 -12.31 -0.72
N ILE A 110 -3.38 -12.74 -1.94
CA ILE A 110 -3.66 -14.16 -2.22
C ILE A 110 -2.32 -14.90 -2.38
N PRO A 111 -2.02 -15.93 -1.58
CA PRO A 111 -0.80 -16.73 -1.75
C PRO A 111 -0.70 -17.35 -3.14
N GLN A 112 0.51 -17.54 -3.70
CA GLN A 112 0.70 -18.08 -5.05
C GLN A 112 0.07 -19.47 -5.25
N ASN A 113 -0.02 -20.27 -4.18
CA ASN A 113 -0.57 -21.63 -4.18
C ASN A 113 -2.07 -21.71 -3.85
N LYS A 114 -2.78 -20.58 -3.85
CA LYS A 114 -4.22 -20.52 -3.55
C LYS A 114 -4.94 -19.71 -4.62
N GLU A 115 -6.14 -20.17 -5.00
CA GLU A 115 -7.04 -19.40 -5.86
C GLU A 115 -7.73 -18.27 -5.09
N ALA A 116 -8.15 -18.55 -3.84
CA ALA A 116 -8.78 -17.57 -2.96
C ALA A 116 -8.51 -17.90 -1.48
N THR A 117 -8.50 -16.87 -0.63
CA THR A 117 -8.45 -17.00 0.83
C THR A 117 -9.86 -17.04 1.42
N GLU A 118 -10.00 -17.44 2.69
CA GLU A 118 -11.30 -17.36 3.40
C GLU A 118 -11.84 -15.93 3.41
N PHE A 119 -10.95 -14.93 3.56
CA PHE A 119 -11.31 -13.51 3.46
C PHE A 119 -12.01 -13.18 2.13
N TYR A 120 -11.44 -13.59 1.00
CA TYR A 120 -12.03 -13.31 -0.32
C TYR A 120 -13.35 -14.03 -0.55
N LYS A 121 -13.44 -15.30 -0.12
CA LYS A 121 -14.70 -16.08 -0.21
C LYS A 121 -15.85 -15.40 0.53
N LYS A 122 -15.60 -14.87 1.74
CA LYS A 122 -16.64 -14.16 2.50
C LYS A 122 -16.91 -12.76 1.95
N LEU A 123 -15.90 -12.08 1.43
CA LEU A 123 -16.05 -10.77 0.82
C LEU A 123 -16.96 -10.83 -0.42
N GLU A 124 -16.79 -11.85 -1.27
CA GLU A 124 -17.61 -12.03 -2.47
C GLU A 124 -19.12 -12.06 -2.16
N CYS A 125 -19.51 -12.69 -1.06
CA CYS A 125 -20.92 -12.74 -0.63
C CYS A 125 -21.50 -11.38 -0.20
N HIS A 126 -20.66 -10.42 0.17
CA HIS A 126 -21.09 -9.11 0.68
C HIS A 126 -20.90 -7.98 -0.33
N ASN A 127 -19.82 -8.03 -1.11
CA ASN A 127 -19.52 -7.01 -2.11
C ASN A 127 -18.71 -7.62 -3.27
N VAL A 128 -19.43 -8.00 -4.33
CA VAL A 128 -18.88 -8.59 -5.54
C VAL A 128 -17.95 -7.63 -6.29
N ASN A 129 -18.23 -6.33 -6.28
CA ASN A 129 -17.43 -5.33 -6.99
C ASN A 129 -16.06 -5.14 -6.32
N LEU A 130 -16.04 -5.01 -5.00
CA LEU A 130 -14.81 -4.94 -4.22
C LEU A 130 -14.01 -6.24 -4.33
N HIS A 131 -14.68 -7.39 -4.26
CA HIS A 131 -14.07 -8.69 -4.50
C HIS A 131 -13.41 -8.77 -5.88
N ALA A 132 -14.14 -8.43 -6.94
CA ALA A 132 -13.63 -8.47 -8.32
C ALA A 132 -12.43 -7.54 -8.51
N PHE A 133 -12.48 -6.32 -7.95
CA PHE A 133 -11.35 -5.40 -8.00
C PHE A 133 -10.11 -5.96 -7.29
N LEU A 134 -10.27 -6.47 -6.06
CA LEU A 134 -9.16 -6.95 -5.26
C LEU A 134 -8.58 -8.27 -5.76
N THR A 135 -9.38 -9.12 -6.41
CA THR A 135 -8.92 -10.39 -6.99
C THR A 135 -8.42 -10.27 -8.43
N ALA A 136 -8.63 -9.12 -9.08
CA ALA A 136 -8.11 -8.86 -10.42
C ALA A 136 -6.60 -9.08 -10.50
N LYS A 137 -6.14 -9.64 -11.64
CA LYS A 137 -4.74 -10.02 -11.87
C LYS A 137 -3.77 -8.87 -11.61
N ASP A 138 -4.08 -7.67 -12.11
CA ASP A 138 -3.22 -6.49 -11.93
C ASP A 138 -3.17 -6.03 -10.48
N THR A 139 -4.32 -5.99 -9.78
CA THR A 139 -4.38 -5.63 -8.36
C THR A 139 -3.57 -6.60 -7.50
N GLN A 140 -3.73 -7.90 -7.73
CA GLN A 140 -2.97 -8.93 -7.03
C GLN A 140 -1.48 -8.89 -7.38
N ARG A 141 -1.10 -8.63 -8.63
CA ARG A 141 0.30 -8.41 -9.03
C ARG A 141 0.90 -7.27 -8.20
N ASP A 142 0.22 -6.13 -8.16
CA ASP A 142 0.72 -4.94 -7.47
C ASP A 142 0.86 -5.16 -5.96
N ILE A 143 -0.08 -5.87 -5.33
CA ILE A 143 0.01 -6.26 -3.91
C ILE A 143 1.19 -7.23 -3.68
N LYS A 144 1.32 -8.26 -4.52
CA LYS A 144 2.28 -9.36 -4.33
C LYS A 144 3.74 -8.91 -4.43
N ILE A 145 4.06 -7.96 -5.33
CA ILE A 145 5.42 -7.45 -5.55
C ILE A 145 6.06 -6.93 -4.24
N PHE A 146 5.28 -6.37 -3.33
CA PHE A 146 5.82 -5.81 -2.09
C PHE A 146 6.37 -6.86 -1.13
N TYR A 147 5.91 -8.12 -1.17
CA TYR A 147 6.26 -9.10 -0.13
C TYR A 147 7.68 -9.67 -0.30
N PRO A 148 8.12 -10.15 -1.47
CA PRO A 148 9.51 -10.56 -1.67
C PRO A 148 10.48 -9.40 -1.38
N LEU A 149 10.13 -8.19 -1.82
CA LEU A 149 10.93 -6.99 -1.56
C LEU A 149 10.98 -6.66 -0.08
N ARG A 150 9.86 -6.72 0.65
CA ARG A 150 9.84 -6.49 2.10
C ARG A 150 10.77 -7.47 2.80
N ASP A 151 10.64 -8.75 2.49
CA ASP A 151 11.38 -9.80 3.18
C ASP A 151 12.90 -9.60 2.93
N SER A 152 13.31 -9.38 1.67
CA SER A 152 14.71 -9.07 1.31
C SER A 152 15.26 -7.78 1.95
N LEU A 153 14.48 -6.70 1.91
CA LEU A 153 14.86 -5.40 2.46
C LEU A 153 14.97 -5.43 3.98
N VAL A 154 14.04 -6.10 4.67
CA VAL A 154 14.00 -6.20 6.13
C VAL A 154 15.15 -7.04 6.66
N HIS A 155 15.53 -8.11 5.96
CA HIS A 155 16.67 -8.94 6.32
C HIS A 155 18.03 -8.31 5.96
N ARG A 156 18.04 -7.11 5.38
CA ARG A 156 19.25 -6.39 4.92
C ARG A 156 20.15 -7.28 4.06
N GLU A 157 19.53 -8.18 3.30
CA GLU A 157 20.25 -9.12 2.45
C GLU A 157 20.73 -8.49 1.14
N LEU A 158 20.45 -7.21 0.92
CA LEU A 158 21.03 -6.45 -0.16
C LEU A 158 22.52 -6.20 0.14
N PRO A 159 23.46 -6.75 -0.65
CA PRO A 159 24.84 -6.34 -0.60
C PRO A 159 24.97 -4.86 -0.97
N THR A 160 26.02 -4.23 -0.46
CA THR A 160 26.48 -2.85 -0.71
C THR A 160 25.97 -2.27 -2.03
N GLY A 161 25.22 -1.16 -1.99
CA GLY A 161 24.64 -0.63 -3.21
C GLY A 161 25.73 -0.31 -4.24
N VAL A 162 25.49 -0.75 -5.47
CA VAL A 162 26.47 -0.66 -6.53
C VAL A 162 26.40 0.73 -7.14
N HIS A 163 27.56 1.37 -7.30
CA HIS A 163 27.64 2.62 -8.04
C HIS A 163 27.70 2.27 -9.53
N LEU A 164 26.57 2.36 -10.23
CA LEU A 164 26.60 2.28 -11.70
C LEU A 164 27.12 3.62 -12.24
N GLN A 165 28.37 3.65 -12.68
CA GLN A 165 28.88 4.72 -13.54
C GLN A 165 28.35 4.48 -14.96
N GLN A 166 27.45 5.33 -15.43
CA GLN A 166 27.20 5.51 -16.85
C GLN A 166 27.97 6.77 -17.28
N ASP A 167 28.54 6.74 -18.49
CA ASP A 167 29.58 7.65 -19.05
C ASP A 167 29.32 9.17 -19.06
N SER A 168 28.32 9.68 -18.34
CA SER A 168 28.12 11.12 -18.14
C SER A 168 27.25 11.50 -16.93
N GLU A 169 26.84 10.56 -16.08
CA GLU A 169 25.93 10.85 -14.96
C GLU A 169 26.59 10.63 -13.60
N ILE A 170 26.28 11.55 -12.67
CA ILE A 170 26.44 11.37 -11.23
C ILE A 170 26.05 9.93 -10.88
N GLY A 171 26.97 9.16 -10.27
CA GLY A 171 26.74 7.75 -9.94
C GLY A 171 25.39 7.56 -9.24
N LYS A 172 24.62 6.57 -9.69
CA LYS A 172 23.29 6.26 -9.15
C LYS A 172 23.39 5.17 -8.09
N ASN A 173 22.69 5.35 -6.98
CA ASN A 173 22.49 4.30 -5.99
C ASN A 173 21.47 3.29 -6.53
N VAL A 174 21.89 2.03 -6.63
CA VAL A 174 21.00 0.89 -6.88
C VAL A 174 21.24 -0.19 -5.85
N PHE A 175 20.26 -1.08 -5.68
CA PHE A 175 20.31 -2.13 -4.67
C PHE A 175 20.27 -3.50 -5.32
N GLU A 176 21.29 -4.32 -5.10
CA GLU A 176 21.37 -5.67 -5.65
C GLU A 176 20.34 -6.58 -4.98
N LEU A 177 19.44 -7.17 -5.75
CA LEU A 177 18.49 -8.17 -5.25
C LEU A 177 19.15 -9.54 -5.22
N ASN A 178 18.92 -10.29 -4.15
CA ASN A 178 19.31 -11.69 -4.12
C ASN A 178 18.51 -12.49 -5.18
N ASN A 179 19.07 -13.63 -5.62
CA ASN A 179 18.45 -14.45 -6.67
C ASN A 179 17.05 -14.96 -6.28
N GLU A 180 16.83 -15.29 -5.00
CA GLU A 180 15.53 -15.76 -4.52
C GLU A 180 14.43 -14.71 -4.69
N THR A 181 14.70 -13.45 -4.31
CA THR A 181 13.80 -12.32 -4.47
C THR A 181 13.50 -12.06 -5.93
N LEU A 182 14.53 -12.11 -6.78
CA LEU A 182 14.36 -11.93 -8.22
C LEU A 182 13.46 -13.02 -8.83
N GLU A 183 13.67 -14.28 -8.48
CA GLU A 183 12.87 -15.40 -8.99
C GLU A 183 11.42 -15.31 -8.49
N GLU A 184 11.18 -14.91 -7.24
CA GLU A 184 9.83 -14.64 -6.74
C GLU A 184 9.15 -13.48 -7.47
N LEU A 185 9.89 -12.41 -7.78
CA LEU A 185 9.38 -11.27 -8.53
C LEU A 185 9.02 -11.66 -9.98
N LYS A 186 9.85 -12.47 -10.64
CA LYS A 186 9.58 -12.98 -12.00
C LYS A 186 8.32 -13.85 -12.06
N LYS A 187 8.05 -14.63 -11.01
CA LYS A 187 6.78 -15.39 -10.91
C LYS A 187 5.53 -14.48 -10.85
N ILE A 188 5.70 -13.22 -10.44
CA ILE A 188 4.61 -12.25 -10.31
C ILE A 188 4.44 -11.40 -11.58
N SER A 189 5.54 -10.95 -12.19
CA SER A 189 5.52 -10.11 -13.40
C SER A 189 6.79 -10.29 -14.23
N ASP A 190 6.61 -10.48 -15.54
CA ASP A 190 7.71 -10.55 -16.51
C ASP A 190 8.30 -9.17 -16.83
N SER A 191 7.59 -8.09 -16.49
CA SER A 191 8.01 -6.72 -16.78
C SER A 191 8.02 -5.89 -15.49
N LEU A 192 9.20 -5.71 -14.93
CA LEU A 192 9.46 -4.84 -13.79
C LEU A 192 10.45 -3.76 -14.22
N THR A 193 9.94 -2.62 -14.67
CA THR A 193 10.75 -1.50 -15.22
C THR A 193 11.71 -0.87 -14.21
N PHE A 194 11.52 -1.14 -12.93
CA PHE A 194 12.39 -0.71 -11.84
C PHE A 194 13.50 -1.70 -11.49
N ILE A 195 13.56 -2.86 -12.16
CA ILE A 195 14.67 -3.81 -12.08
C ILE A 195 15.56 -3.65 -13.32
N ILE A 196 16.87 -3.50 -13.12
CA ILE A 196 17.87 -3.27 -14.18
C ILE A 196 19.05 -4.25 -14.04
N GLY A 197 19.91 -4.37 -15.06
CA GLY A 197 21.22 -5.03 -14.92
C GLY A 197 21.34 -6.48 -15.40
N GLY A 198 20.33 -7.03 -16.08
CA GLY A 198 20.42 -8.37 -16.67
C GLY A 198 20.65 -9.46 -15.62
N ASN A 199 21.83 -10.08 -15.59
CA ASN A 199 22.16 -11.20 -14.69
C ASN A 199 22.39 -10.77 -13.23
N LEU A 200 22.87 -9.55 -12.98
CA LEU A 200 22.95 -8.95 -11.65
C LEU A 200 21.76 -7.99 -11.55
N SER A 201 20.63 -8.49 -11.04
CA SER A 201 19.40 -7.70 -11.03
C SER A 201 19.42 -6.68 -9.90
N PHE A 202 19.43 -5.40 -10.27
CA PHE A 202 19.42 -4.28 -9.34
C PHE A 202 18.05 -3.59 -9.30
N LEU A 203 17.59 -3.28 -8.11
CA LEU A 203 16.45 -2.41 -7.87
C LEU A 203 16.88 -0.94 -8.02
N ASN A 204 16.28 -0.24 -8.98
CA ASN A 204 16.38 1.21 -9.12
C ASN A 204 15.34 1.90 -8.22
N PRO A 205 15.75 2.64 -7.18
CA PRO A 205 14.82 3.16 -6.19
C PRO A 205 13.82 4.17 -6.77
N LEU A 206 14.25 5.03 -7.70
CA LEU A 206 13.41 6.14 -8.16
C LEU A 206 12.22 5.68 -9.01
N PRO A 207 12.38 4.83 -10.04
CA PRO A 207 11.26 4.22 -10.74
C PRO A 207 10.39 3.37 -9.81
N PHE A 208 11.01 2.64 -8.87
CA PHE A 208 10.27 1.81 -7.92
C PHE A 208 9.32 2.63 -7.04
N ILE A 209 9.80 3.70 -6.38
CA ILE A 209 8.95 4.49 -5.48
C ILE A 209 7.81 5.21 -6.22
N LYS A 210 8.02 5.58 -7.50
CA LYS A 210 6.99 6.17 -8.35
C LYS A 210 5.86 5.17 -8.60
N TRP A 211 6.21 4.00 -9.10
CA TRP A 211 5.27 2.91 -9.30
C TRP A 211 4.58 2.50 -7.97
N ALA A 212 5.34 2.35 -6.89
CA ALA A 212 4.81 1.93 -5.60
C ALA A 212 3.80 2.93 -5.03
N GLN A 213 4.06 4.24 -5.20
CA GLN A 213 3.13 5.29 -4.79
C GLN A 213 1.84 5.24 -5.63
N GLU A 214 1.94 5.11 -6.95
CA GLU A 214 0.77 5.01 -7.84
C GLU A 214 -0.09 3.78 -7.54
N ALA A 215 0.55 2.62 -7.34
CA ALA A 215 -0.11 1.38 -6.95
C ALA A 215 -0.83 1.55 -5.60
N THR A 216 -0.17 2.16 -4.61
CA THR A 216 -0.77 2.40 -3.29
C THR A 216 -1.95 3.37 -3.36
N ILE A 217 -1.82 4.47 -4.11
CA ILE A 217 -2.89 5.45 -4.33
C ILE A 217 -4.10 4.78 -4.96
N THR A 218 -3.87 4.01 -6.01
CA THR A 218 -4.93 3.29 -6.73
C THR A 218 -5.61 2.31 -5.80
N LEU A 219 -4.85 1.48 -5.09
CA LEU A 219 -5.39 0.47 -4.20
C LEU A 219 -6.22 1.08 -3.08
N VAL A 220 -5.70 2.10 -2.38
CA VAL A 220 -6.40 2.77 -1.27
C VAL A 220 -7.69 3.43 -1.76
N ASN A 221 -7.60 4.27 -2.80
CA ASN A 221 -8.78 4.98 -3.28
C ASN A 221 -9.83 4.01 -3.82
N ARG A 222 -9.44 3.07 -4.68
CA ARG A 222 -10.39 2.12 -5.26
C ARG A 222 -11.03 1.24 -4.19
N THR A 223 -10.25 0.72 -3.25
CA THR A 223 -10.76 -0.08 -2.14
C THR A 223 -11.79 0.70 -1.32
N LEU A 224 -11.45 1.91 -0.89
CA LEU A 224 -12.35 2.73 -0.09
C LEU A 224 -13.59 3.17 -0.88
N SER A 225 -13.47 3.47 -2.17
CA SER A 225 -14.62 3.83 -3.03
C SER A 225 -15.58 2.68 -3.30
N PHE A 226 -15.10 1.43 -3.26
CA PHE A 226 -15.93 0.26 -3.45
C PHE A 226 -16.66 -0.17 -2.18
N ILE A 227 -16.23 0.28 -1.00
CA ILE A 227 -16.96 0.02 0.24
C ILE A 227 -18.28 0.80 0.20
N ASP A 228 -19.39 0.13 0.52
CA ASP A 228 -20.74 0.70 0.47
C ASP A 228 -21.00 1.63 1.66
N TRP A 229 -20.30 2.77 1.71
CA TRP A 229 -20.49 3.78 2.74
C TRP A 229 -21.89 4.40 2.66
N ASP A 230 -22.37 4.73 1.47
CA ASP A 230 -23.67 5.39 1.25
C ASP A 230 -24.83 4.55 1.76
N SER A 231 -24.83 3.25 1.42
CA SER A 231 -25.84 2.30 1.91
C SER A 231 -25.85 2.20 3.44
N PHE A 232 -24.69 2.36 4.09
CA PHE A 232 -24.62 2.41 5.54
C PHE A 232 -25.11 3.77 6.08
N CYS A 233 -24.69 4.88 5.48
CA CYS A 233 -25.13 6.22 5.86
C CYS A 233 -26.65 6.36 5.81
N ALA A 234 -27.30 5.76 4.82
CA ALA A 234 -28.77 5.74 4.70
C ALA A 234 -29.49 5.08 5.90
N THR A 235 -28.79 4.27 6.70
CA THR A 235 -29.33 3.65 7.92
C THR A 235 -29.18 4.51 9.18
N LEU A 236 -28.43 5.62 9.09
CA LEU A 236 -28.16 6.51 10.22
C LEU A 236 -29.31 7.52 10.43
N PRO A 237 -29.44 8.12 11.62
CA PRO A 237 -30.34 9.26 11.83
C PRO A 237 -30.05 10.41 10.86
N LEU A 238 -31.10 11.14 10.42
CA LEU A 238 -30.98 12.23 9.44
C LEU A 238 -29.97 13.30 9.86
N ASP A 239 -29.92 13.67 11.15
CA ASP A 239 -28.97 14.67 11.66
C ASP A 239 -27.50 14.24 11.52
N ILE A 240 -27.24 12.94 11.45
CA ILE A 240 -25.90 12.38 11.21
C ILE A 240 -25.61 12.33 9.71
N GLN A 241 -26.61 12.01 8.88
CA GLN A 241 -26.48 12.04 7.42
C GLN A 241 -26.13 13.46 6.94
N ASP A 242 -26.82 14.48 7.44
CA ASP A 242 -26.60 15.88 7.09
C ASP A 242 -25.17 16.31 7.42
N LYS A 243 -24.66 15.97 8.62
CA LYS A 243 -23.27 16.26 9.02
C LYS A 243 -22.23 15.60 8.12
N ILE A 244 -22.49 14.36 7.69
CA ILE A 244 -21.61 13.65 6.76
C ILE A 244 -21.63 14.36 5.41
N HIS A 245 -22.80 14.78 4.90
CA HIS A 245 -22.91 15.47 3.63
C HIS A 245 -22.17 16.83 3.65
N GLU A 246 -22.46 17.68 4.64
CA GLU A 246 -21.84 19.00 4.83
C GLU A 246 -20.31 18.94 4.95
N SER A 247 -19.76 17.87 5.52
CA SER A 247 -18.31 17.72 5.72
C SER A 247 -17.55 17.25 4.47
N ASN A 248 -18.28 16.86 3.42
CA ASN A 248 -17.69 16.35 2.17
C ASN A 248 -17.94 17.26 0.96
N GLU A 249 -18.71 18.34 1.11
CA GLU A 249 -18.74 19.49 0.19
C GLU A 249 -17.52 20.40 0.37
#